data_AF-A0A8J6TN64-F1
#
_entry.id   AF-A0A8J6TN64-F1
#
_cell.length_a   1.000
_cell.length_b   1.000
_cell.length_c   1.000
_cell.angle_alpha   90.00
_cell.angle_beta   90.00
_cell.angle_gamma   90.00
#
_symmetry.space_group_name_H-M   'P 1'
#
loop_
_entity.id
_entity.type
_entity.pdbx_description
1 polymer ?
#
loop_
_entity_poly.entity_id
_entity_poly.type
_entity_poly.pdbx_seq_one_letter_code
_entity_poly.pdbx_strand_id
1 'polypeptide(L)'
;MMLRKTLKTSKRSDGFTLVEALLSVAILGLLAATMGTVYSSANQSLAVQTDHMLLDSKLRSQMEDLIGTPFGTLIGGQENVTINGNNYQIVWTVVLIDLDGDSTPEATAKQVTVSVTGMSGNSLTTIRVDNQDLVGKIS
;
A
#
# COMPACT_ATOMS: atom_id res chain seq x y z
N MET A 1 -38.97 -77.60 -9.94
CA MET A 1 -38.94 -76.32 -10.66
C MET A 1 -39.21 -75.20 -9.66
N MET A 2 -38.16 -74.58 -9.11
CA MET A 2 -38.25 -73.51 -8.10
C MET A 2 -38.20 -72.14 -8.78
N LEU A 3 -39.26 -71.34 -8.63
CA LEU A 3 -39.32 -69.97 -9.14
C LEU A 3 -38.71 -69.02 -8.08
N ARG A 4 -37.47 -68.55 -8.29
CA ARG A 4 -36.88 -67.47 -7.47
C ARG A 4 -37.49 -66.14 -7.89
N LYS A 5 -38.24 -65.48 -7.00
CA LYS A 5 -38.61 -64.07 -7.14
C LYS A 5 -37.43 -63.19 -6.71
N THR A 6 -36.80 -62.50 -7.66
CA THR A 6 -35.84 -61.43 -7.42
C THR A 6 -36.59 -60.18 -6.97
N LEU A 7 -36.49 -59.84 -5.67
CA LEU A 7 -36.99 -58.57 -5.15
C LEU A 7 -36.04 -57.44 -5.58
N LYS A 8 -36.47 -56.65 -6.56
CA LYS A 8 -35.80 -55.42 -6.97
C LYS A 8 -36.06 -54.36 -5.90
N THR A 9 -35.08 -54.06 -5.06
CA THR A 9 -35.16 -52.94 -4.11
C THR A 9 -34.95 -51.64 -4.86
N SER A 10 -36.02 -50.86 -5.01
CA SER A 10 -35.92 -49.47 -5.48
C SER A 10 -35.24 -48.64 -4.40
N LYS A 11 -34.05 -48.10 -4.68
CA LYS A 11 -33.47 -47.01 -3.88
C LYS A 11 -34.46 -45.84 -3.93
N ARG A 12 -35.12 -45.51 -2.80
CA ARG A 12 -35.80 -44.23 -2.66
C ARG A 12 -34.73 -43.14 -2.78
N SER A 13 -34.89 -42.24 -3.74
CA SER A 13 -34.29 -40.92 -3.64
C SER A 13 -35.20 -40.12 -2.74
N ASP A 14 -34.86 -40.01 -1.46
CA ASP A 14 -35.53 -39.09 -0.57
C ASP A 14 -35.14 -37.67 -1.02
N GLY A 15 -36.11 -36.92 -1.54
CA GLY A 15 -35.94 -35.53 -1.92
C GLY A 15 -35.99 -34.61 -0.70
N PHE A 16 -35.60 -33.34 -0.87
CA PHE A 16 -35.70 -32.35 0.20
C PHE A 16 -37.16 -32.04 0.53
N THR A 17 -37.46 -31.98 1.83
CA THR A 17 -38.74 -31.42 2.27
C THR A 17 -38.74 -29.89 2.10
N LEU A 18 -39.93 -29.30 1.96
CA LEU A 18 -40.09 -27.84 1.86
C LEU A 18 -39.44 -27.12 3.07
N VAL A 19 -39.57 -27.70 4.26
CA VAL A 19 -39.03 -27.14 5.49
C VAL A 19 -37.50 -27.17 5.50
N GLU A 20 -36.88 -28.28 5.09
CA GLU A 20 -35.41 -28.38 4.98
C GLU A 20 -34.87 -27.41 3.92
N ALA A 21 -35.57 -27.24 2.80
CA ALA A 21 -35.19 -26.29 1.77
C ALA A 21 -35.26 -24.84 2.28
N LEU A 22 -36.34 -24.47 2.96
CA LEU A 22 -36.50 -23.13 3.55
C LEU A 22 -35.45 -22.86 4.63
N LEU A 23 -35.18 -23.83 5.50
CA LEU A 23 -34.16 -23.71 6.54
C LEU A 23 -32.75 -23.56 5.93
N SER A 24 -32.45 -24.33 4.88
CA SER A 24 -31.17 -24.24 4.17
C SER A 24 -30.98 -22.88 3.50
N VAL A 25 -32.00 -22.35 2.83
CA VAL A 25 -31.96 -21.01 2.20
C VAL A 25 -31.82 -19.91 3.26
N ALA A 26 -32.51 -20.04 4.39
CA ALA A 26 -32.40 -19.08 5.50
C ALA A 26 -30.97 -19.05 6.08
N ILE A 27 -30.37 -20.21 6.31
CA ILE A 27 -28.98 -20.32 6.80
C ILE A 27 -28.00 -19.77 5.75
N LEU A 28 -28.19 -20.08 4.47
CA LEU A 28 -27.35 -19.55 3.38
C LEU A 28 -27.44 -18.03 3.28
N GLY A 29 -28.63 -17.44 3.45
CA GLY A 29 -28.81 -15.98 3.45
C GLY A 29 -28.06 -15.29 4.60
N LEU A 30 -28.12 -15.87 5.80
CA LEU A 30 -27.38 -15.39 6.97
C LEU A 30 -25.85 -15.49 6.78
N LEU A 31 -25.36 -16.59 6.21
CA LEU A 31 -23.94 -16.76 5.91
C LEU A 31 -23.48 -15.78 4.82
N ALA A 32 -24.26 -15.61 3.75
CA ALA A 32 -23.93 -14.68 2.68
C ALA A 32 -23.84 -13.23 3.18
N ALA A 33 -24.76 -12.81 4.06
CA ALA A 33 -24.75 -11.47 4.64
C ALA A 33 -23.49 -11.20 5.50
N THR A 34 -23.09 -12.16 6.33
CA THR A 34 -21.91 -12.02 7.19
C THR A 34 -20.60 -12.09 6.39
N MET A 35 -20.53 -12.91 5.34
CA MET A 35 -19.36 -12.96 4.45
C MET A 35 -19.24 -11.70 3.57
N GLY A 36 -20.37 -11.10 3.16
CA GLY A 36 -20.38 -9.88 2.36
C GLY A 36 -19.71 -8.69 3.04
N THR A 37 -19.91 -8.51 4.35
CA THR A 37 -19.26 -7.42 5.11
C THR A 37 -17.75 -7.62 5.25
N VAL A 38 -17.30 -8.87 5.41
CA VAL A 38 -15.87 -9.21 5.46
C VAL A 38 -15.22 -8.95 4.10
N TYR A 39 -15.86 -9.37 3.01
CA TYR A 39 -15.36 -9.15 1.66
C TYR A 39 -15.25 -7.66 1.30
N SER A 40 -16.24 -6.85 1.68
CA SER A 40 -16.19 -5.39 1.48
C SER A 40 -15.03 -4.75 2.24
N SER A 41 -14.77 -5.20 3.48
CA SER A 41 -13.67 -4.67 4.30
C SER A 41 -12.31 -5.05 3.73
N ALA A 42 -12.17 -6.29 3.24
CA ALA A 42 -10.95 -6.75 2.57
C ALA A 42 -10.64 -5.91 1.33
N ASN A 43 -11.62 -5.61 0.48
CA ASN A 43 -11.40 -4.79 -0.71
C ASN A 43 -11.00 -3.35 -0.38
N GLN A 44 -11.57 -2.76 0.68
CA GLN A 44 -11.17 -1.43 1.15
C GLN A 44 -9.71 -1.42 1.62
N SER A 45 -9.27 -2.45 2.33
CA SER A 45 -7.88 -2.55 2.79
C SER A 45 -6.88 -2.67 1.62
N LEU A 46 -7.25 -3.39 0.56
CA LEU A 46 -6.44 -3.52 -0.66
C LEU A 46 -6.35 -2.19 -1.43
N ALA A 47 -7.45 -1.45 -1.51
CA ALA A 47 -7.46 -0.14 -2.15
C ALA A 47 -6.53 0.84 -1.42
N VAL A 48 -6.63 0.93 -0.10
CA VAL A 48 -5.73 1.75 0.73
C VAL A 48 -4.28 1.32 0.55
N GLN A 49 -3.99 0.02 0.59
CA GLN A 49 -2.63 -0.48 0.40
C GLN A 49 -2.06 -0.12 -0.98
N THR A 50 -2.88 -0.17 -2.02
CA THR A 50 -2.48 0.23 -3.38
C THR A 50 -2.13 1.71 -3.42
N ASP A 51 -2.92 2.57 -2.78
CA ASP A 51 -2.63 4.00 -2.69
C ASP A 51 -1.31 4.27 -1.97
N HIS A 52 -1.04 3.54 -0.87
CA HIS A 52 0.24 3.63 -0.17
C HIS A 52 1.43 3.22 -1.03
N MET A 53 1.32 2.14 -1.81
CA MET A 53 2.39 1.70 -2.70
C MET A 53 2.67 2.71 -3.82
N LEU A 54 1.62 3.30 -4.39
CA LEU A 54 1.76 4.34 -5.43
C LEU A 54 2.36 5.62 -4.85
N LEU A 55 1.94 6.02 -3.64
CA LEU A 55 2.53 7.16 -2.92
C LEU A 55 4.01 6.92 -2.62
N ASP A 56 4.38 5.75 -2.12
CA ASP A 56 5.78 5.41 -1.85
C ASP A 56 6.63 5.46 -3.12
N SER A 57 6.11 4.92 -4.23
CA SER A 57 6.78 5.04 -5.53
C SER A 57 6.97 6.49 -5.96
N LYS A 58 6.00 7.38 -5.69
CA LYS A 58 6.10 8.81 -5.99
C LYS A 58 7.10 9.53 -5.10
N LEU A 59 7.11 9.24 -3.79
CA LEU A 59 8.12 9.77 -2.87
C LEU A 59 9.53 9.37 -3.31
N ARG A 60 9.71 8.11 -3.71
CA ARG A 60 10.99 7.63 -4.20
C ARG A 60 11.42 8.33 -5.49
N SER A 61 10.51 8.48 -6.45
CA SER A 61 10.78 9.25 -7.68
C SER A 61 11.23 10.67 -7.35
N GLN A 62 10.50 11.36 -6.47
CA GLN A 62 10.84 12.72 -6.05
C GLN A 62 12.20 12.78 -5.36
N MET A 63 12.54 11.76 -4.55
CA MET A 63 13.85 11.66 -3.91
C MET A 63 14.97 11.51 -4.95
N GLU A 64 14.79 10.68 -5.97
CA GLU A 64 15.78 10.52 -7.05
C GLU A 64 15.98 11.83 -7.83
N ASP A 65 14.91 12.56 -8.12
CA ASP A 65 14.99 13.87 -8.80
C ASP A 65 15.76 14.89 -7.95
N LEU A 66 15.51 14.92 -6.63
CA LEU A 66 16.27 15.76 -5.70
C LEU A 66 17.73 15.32 -5.61
N ILE A 67 18.02 14.01 -5.62
CA ILE A 67 19.40 13.50 -5.64
C ILE A 67 20.11 13.92 -6.94
N GLY A 68 19.42 13.90 -8.08
CA GLY A 68 19.95 14.35 -9.37
C GLY A 68 20.15 15.87 -9.47
N THR A 69 19.51 16.65 -8.58
CA THR A 69 19.61 18.11 -8.59
C THR A 69 20.99 18.57 -8.07
N PRO A 70 21.63 19.57 -8.71
CA PRO A 70 22.87 20.16 -8.22
C PRO A 70 22.77 20.65 -6.77
N PHE A 71 23.81 20.43 -5.98
CA PHE A 71 23.75 20.68 -4.53
C PHE A 71 23.42 22.15 -4.18
N GLY A 72 24.00 23.10 -4.93
CA GLY A 72 23.75 24.54 -4.75
C GLY A 72 22.31 24.97 -5.02
N THR A 73 21.57 24.21 -5.83
CA THR A 73 20.19 24.52 -6.22
C THR A 73 19.15 23.70 -5.45
N LEU A 74 19.58 22.79 -4.58
CA LEU A 74 18.68 22.02 -3.71
C LEU A 74 17.92 22.96 -2.75
N ILE A 75 16.61 23.03 -2.95
CA ILE A 75 15.66 23.80 -2.14
C ILE A 75 14.42 22.97 -1.80
N GLY A 76 13.74 23.33 -0.71
CA GLY A 76 12.45 22.74 -0.33
C GLY A 76 11.32 23.13 -1.29
N GLY A 77 10.22 22.39 -1.23
CA GLY A 77 9.08 22.58 -2.11
C GLY A 77 7.93 21.61 -1.83
N GLN A 78 6.92 21.68 -2.69
CA GLN A 78 5.74 20.83 -2.60
C GLN A 78 5.13 20.57 -3.97
N GLU A 79 4.43 19.45 -4.09
CA GLU A 79 3.70 19.02 -5.29
C GLU A 79 2.36 18.39 -4.89
N ASN A 80 1.30 18.69 -5.64
CA ASN A 80 0.01 18.01 -5.48
C ASN A 80 -0.06 16.82 -6.45
N VAL A 81 -0.41 15.65 -5.94
CA VAL A 81 -0.49 14.41 -6.71
C VAL A 81 -1.85 13.77 -6.51
N THR A 82 -2.48 13.34 -7.61
CA THR A 82 -3.76 12.61 -7.58
C THR A 82 -3.51 11.12 -7.77
N ILE A 83 -3.97 10.28 -6.84
CA ILE A 83 -3.88 8.82 -6.88
C ILE A 83 -5.28 8.25 -6.66
N ASN A 84 -5.76 7.44 -7.60
CA ASN A 84 -7.07 6.79 -7.54
C ASN A 84 -8.24 7.76 -7.23
N GLY A 85 -8.13 9.01 -7.68
CA GLY A 85 -9.13 10.07 -7.45
C GLY A 85 -8.98 10.84 -6.14
N ASN A 86 -8.07 10.41 -5.25
CA ASN A 86 -7.71 11.13 -4.02
C ASN A 86 -6.55 12.09 -4.29
N ASN A 87 -6.63 13.30 -3.73
CA ASN A 87 -5.57 14.30 -3.84
C ASN A 87 -4.67 14.25 -2.60
N TYR A 88 -3.38 14.10 -2.84
CA TYR A 88 -2.32 14.13 -1.84
C TYR A 88 -1.39 15.29 -2.13
N GLN A 89 -0.68 15.73 -1.09
CA GLN A 89 0.39 16.72 -1.22
C GLN A 89 1.68 16.10 -0.74
N ILE A 90 2.68 16.06 -1.63
CA ILE A 90 4.05 15.69 -1.32
C ILE A 90 4.78 16.98 -0.97
N VAL A 91 5.50 16.98 0.14
CA VAL A 91 6.31 18.11 0.60
C VAL A 91 7.72 17.62 0.84
N TRP A 92 8.71 18.39 0.40
CA TRP A 92 10.09 18.13 0.73
C TRP A 92 10.77 19.32 1.38
N THR A 93 11.55 19.03 2.40
CA THR A 93 12.34 20.00 3.15
C THR A 93 13.81 19.73 2.93
N VAL A 94 14.58 20.80 2.74
CA VAL A 94 16.02 20.76 2.61
C VAL A 94 16.60 21.68 3.67
N VAL A 95 17.36 21.11 4.60
CA VAL A 95 17.95 21.85 5.74
C VAL A 95 19.42 21.53 5.83
N LEU A 96 20.24 22.49 6.25
CA LEU A 96 21.63 22.20 6.62
C LEU A 96 21.61 21.34 7.90
N ILE A 97 22.53 20.39 7.97
CA ILE A 97 22.67 19.48 9.11
C ILE A 97 24.06 19.68 9.73
N ASP A 98 24.20 19.34 11.00
CA ASP A 98 25.47 19.22 11.73
C ASP A 98 25.87 17.73 11.73
N LEU A 99 27.06 17.42 11.20
CA LEU A 99 27.59 16.07 11.06
C LEU A 99 28.61 15.71 12.14
N ASP A 100 29.28 16.70 12.76
CA ASP A 100 30.36 16.46 13.73
C ASP A 100 29.96 16.69 15.21
N GLY A 101 28.76 17.22 15.44
CA GLY A 101 28.16 17.42 16.75
C GLY A 101 28.62 18.69 17.45
N ASP A 102 29.22 19.64 16.74
CA ASP A 102 29.65 20.93 17.29
C ASP A 102 28.51 21.97 17.38
N SER A 103 27.29 21.59 17.01
CA SER A 103 26.08 22.42 16.95
C SER A 103 26.08 23.48 15.84
N THR A 104 27.02 23.42 14.90
CA THR A 104 27.12 24.30 13.73
C THR A 104 26.84 23.50 12.46
N PRO A 105 25.72 23.78 11.75
CA PRO A 105 25.43 23.07 10.52
C PRO A 105 26.48 23.31 9.42
N GLU A 106 26.92 22.25 8.72
CA GLU A 106 27.88 22.39 7.64
C GLU A 106 27.22 22.89 6.36
N ALA A 107 27.81 23.91 5.72
CA ALA A 107 27.34 24.42 4.44
C ALA A 107 27.43 23.37 3.31
N THR A 108 28.23 22.33 3.48
CA THR A 108 28.44 21.23 2.54
C THR A 108 27.53 20.03 2.80
N ALA A 109 26.67 20.06 3.81
CA ALA A 109 25.76 18.97 4.14
C ALA A 109 24.32 19.45 4.24
N LYS A 110 23.42 18.78 3.52
CA LYS A 110 21.98 19.03 3.55
C LYS A 110 21.23 17.73 3.86
N GLN A 111 20.34 17.78 4.85
CA GLN A 111 19.32 16.75 5.03
C GLN A 111 18.12 17.08 4.13
N VAL A 112 17.75 16.11 3.29
CA VAL A 112 16.58 16.17 2.42
C VAL A 112 15.56 15.19 2.97
N THR A 113 14.35 15.69 3.26
CA THR A 113 13.22 14.86 3.70
C THR A 113 12.08 15.07 2.74
N VAL A 114 11.50 13.99 2.20
CA VAL A 114 10.33 14.01 1.31
C VAL A 114 9.21 13.24 2.01
N SER A 115 8.03 13.83 2.13
CA SER A 115 6.92 13.28 2.91
C SER A 115 5.56 13.59 2.30
N VAL A 116 4.54 12.86 2.70
CA VAL A 116 3.14 13.16 2.35
C VAL A 116 2.46 13.93 3.49
N THR A 117 1.88 15.09 3.20
CA THR A 117 1.15 15.90 4.18
C THR A 117 0.01 15.11 4.81
N GLY A 118 -0.03 15.06 6.15
CA GLY A 118 -1.12 14.43 6.90
C GLY A 118 -1.07 12.90 7.00
N MET A 119 -0.01 12.26 6.49
CA MET A 119 0.17 10.80 6.59
C MET A 119 1.45 10.46 7.36
N SER A 120 1.30 9.84 8.54
CA SER A 120 2.43 9.30 9.28
C SER A 120 2.97 8.04 8.62
N GLY A 121 4.28 7.95 8.40
CA GLY A 121 4.97 6.76 7.88
C GLY A 121 5.36 6.82 6.41
N ASN A 122 4.81 7.75 5.63
CA ASN A 122 5.19 7.98 4.23
C ASN A 122 6.21 9.12 4.16
N SER A 123 7.44 8.84 4.59
CA SER A 123 8.54 9.81 4.56
C SER A 123 9.86 9.13 4.23
N LEU A 124 10.64 9.75 3.35
CA LEU A 124 12.00 9.35 3.00
C LEU A 124 12.95 10.46 3.41
N THR A 125 14.06 10.10 4.04
CA THR A 125 15.08 11.04 4.47
C THR A 125 16.43 10.59 3.96
N THR A 126 17.21 11.52 3.44
CA THR A 126 18.60 11.29 3.02
C THR A 126 19.47 12.48 3.41
N ILE A 127 20.77 12.22 3.49
CA ILE A 127 21.79 13.26 3.66
C ILE A 127 22.55 13.37 2.35
N ARG A 128 22.62 14.59 1.84
CA ARG A 128 23.40 14.97 0.67
C ARG A 128 24.61 15.75 1.13
N VAL A 129 25.79 15.27 0.77
CA VAL A 129 27.05 15.95 1.00
C VAL A 129 27.58 16.46 -0.35
N ASP A 130 28.06 17.69 -0.36
CA ASP A 130 28.85 18.24 -1.45
C ASP A 130 30.32 17.90 -1.21
N ASN A 131 30.87 17.09 -2.12
CA ASN A 131 32.26 16.69 -2.06
C ASN A 131 33.17 17.63 -2.86
N GLN A 132 32.68 18.77 -3.37
CA GLN A 132 33.48 19.80 -4.05
C GLN A 132 34.40 19.24 -5.15
N ASP A 133 33.89 18.31 -5.97
CA ASP A 133 34.66 17.62 -7.01
C ASP A 133 35.87 16.79 -6.52
N LEU A 134 36.02 16.55 -5.21
CA LEU A 134 37.11 15.75 -4.64
C LEU A 134 36.98 14.24 -4.91
N VAL A 135 35.81 13.79 -5.41
CA VAL A 135 35.61 12.40 -5.85
C VAL A 135 35.82 12.29 -7.36
N GLY A 136 37.02 12.64 -7.80
CA GLY A 136 37.48 12.32 -9.15
C GLY A 136 37.60 10.80 -9.30
N LYS A 137 37.01 10.25 -10.37
CA LYS A 137 37.34 8.90 -10.86
C LYS A 137 38.87 8.80 -10.92
N ILE A 138 39.44 7.83 -10.22
CA ILE A 138 40.81 7.41 -10.45
C ILE A 138 40.87 7.00 -11.93
N SER A 139 41.51 7.85 -12.75
CA SER A 139 41.76 7.61 -14.17
C SER A 139 42.69 6.43 -14.35
#